data_AF-A0A932V3Z5-F1
#
_entry.id   AF-A0A932V3Z5-F1
#
_cell.length_a   1.000
_cell.length_b   1.000
_cell.length_c   1.000
_cell.angle_alpha   90.00
_cell.angle_beta   90.00
_cell.angle_gamma   90.00
#
_symmetry.space_group_name_H-M   'P 1'
#
loop_
_entity.id
_entity.type
_entity.pdbx_description
1 polymer ?
#
loop_
_entity_poly.entity_id
_entity_poly.type
_entity_poly.pdbx_seq_one_letter_code
_entity_poly.pdbx_strand_id
1 'polypeptide(L)' 'MPNTKSAKKALRAARRKRAGNLRYQLSIKQLVKKAKTGKFDAGVLAAALDKAAKVGVIHRNKAARLKSRLMKKR' A
#
# COMPACT_ATOMS: atom_id res chain seq x y z
N MET A 1 25.97 -11.28 1.49
CA MET A 1 25.44 -12.04 0.33
C MET A 1 24.56 -13.18 0.82
N PRO A 2 23.64 -13.75 0.02
CA PRO A 2 22.90 -14.94 0.44
C PRO A 2 23.83 -16.15 0.42
N ASN A 3 24.13 -16.69 1.59
CA ASN A 3 25.14 -17.74 1.76
C ASN A 3 24.60 -19.15 1.43
N THR A 4 23.29 -19.36 1.52
CA THR A 4 22.63 -20.65 1.24
C THR A 4 21.81 -20.60 -0.05
N LYS A 5 21.56 -21.77 -0.67
CA LYS A 5 20.70 -21.89 -1.86
C LYS A 5 19.28 -21.36 -1.60
N SER A 6 18.73 -21.61 -0.41
CA SER A 6 17.43 -21.10 0.03
C SER A 6 17.42 -19.58 0.14
N ALA A 7 18.47 -18.97 0.70
CA ALA A 7 18.60 -17.52 0.80
C ALA A 7 18.67 -16.84 -0.59
N LYS A 8 19.42 -17.42 -1.54
CA LYS A 8 19.46 -16.92 -2.93
C LYS A 8 18.07 -16.97 -3.59
N LYS A 9 17.30 -18.03 -3.36
CA LYS A 9 15.90 -18.15 -3.84
C LYS A 9 14.98 -17.13 -3.17
N ALA A 10 15.06 -16.97 -1.86
CA ALA A 10 14.27 -16.02 -1.09
C ALA A 10 14.50 -14.57 -1.58
N LEU A 11 15.76 -14.20 -1.85
CA LEU A 11 16.10 -12.88 -2.39
C LEU A 11 15.46 -12.62 -3.77
N ARG A 12 15.45 -13.62 -4.68
CA ARG A 12 14.76 -13.50 -5.97
C ARG A 12 13.25 -13.31 -5.80
N ALA A 13 12.62 -14.10 -4.93
CA ALA A 13 11.20 -13.99 -4.63
C ALA A 13 10.84 -12.64 -4.00
N ALA A 14 11.65 -12.17 -3.05
CA ALA A 14 11.47 -10.88 -2.38
C ALA A 14 11.56 -9.72 -3.38
N ARG A 15 12.52 -9.75 -4.31
CA ARG A 15 12.65 -8.73 -5.37
C ARG A 15 11.39 -8.66 -6.25
N ARG A 16 10.87 -9.82 -6.66
CA ARG A 16 9.63 -9.90 -7.46
C ARG A 16 8.43 -9.34 -6.71
N LYS A 17 8.24 -9.75 -5.44
CA LYS A 17 7.17 -9.24 -4.57
C LYS A 17 7.30 -7.73 -4.34
N ARG A 18 8.52 -7.23 -4.12
CA ARG A 18 8.80 -5.80 -3.92
C ARG A 18 8.38 -4.97 -5.12
N ALA A 19 8.67 -5.41 -6.34
CA ALA A 19 8.29 -4.69 -7.55
C ALA A 19 6.76 -4.51 -7.67
N GLY A 20 5.98 -5.56 -7.37
CA GLY A 20 4.52 -5.49 -7.32
C GLY A 20 4.02 -4.56 -6.21
N ASN A 21 4.50 -4.76 -4.98
CA ASN A 21 4.09 -3.98 -3.82
C ASN A 21 4.43 -2.49 -3.95
N LEU A 22 5.55 -2.16 -4.61
CA LEU A 22 5.98 -0.77 -4.81
C LEU A 22 4.94 0.02 -5.62
N ARG A 23 4.35 -0.57 -6.66
CA ARG A 23 3.31 0.08 -7.48
C ARG A 23 2.10 0.48 -6.63
N TYR A 24 1.60 -0.44 -5.81
CA TYR A 24 0.50 -0.18 -4.87
C TYR A 24 0.86 0.86 -3.81
N GLN A 25 2.08 0.80 -3.26
CA GLN A 25 2.51 1.76 -2.23
C GLN A 25 2.61 3.18 -2.79
N LEU A 26 3.17 3.34 -4.00
CA LEU A 26 3.30 4.64 -4.66
C LEU A 26 1.93 5.22 -5.02
N SER A 27 1.02 4.42 -5.58
CA SER A 27 -0.32 4.89 -5.93
C SER A 27 -1.10 5.35 -4.70
N ILE A 28 -1.12 4.55 -3.62
CA ILE A 28 -1.78 4.94 -2.36
C ILE A 28 -1.16 6.21 -1.78
N LYS A 29 0.18 6.34 -1.78
CA LYS A 29 0.86 7.54 -1.27
C LYS A 29 0.45 8.79 -2.05
N GLN A 30 0.37 8.69 -3.37
CA GLN A 30 -0.07 9.80 -4.23
C GLN A 30 -1.54 10.14 -4.00
N LEU A 31 -2.42 9.14 -3.94
CA LEU A 31 -3.85 9.33 -3.70
C LEU A 31 -4.12 9.97 -2.33
N VAL A 32 -3.43 9.51 -1.29
CA VAL A 32 -3.51 10.13 0.06
C VAL A 32 -3.02 11.57 0.03
N LYS A 33 -1.95 11.88 -0.72
CA LYS A 33 -1.46 13.26 -0.88
C LYS A 33 -2.50 14.15 -1.57
N LYS A 34 -3.11 13.67 -2.66
CA LYS A 34 -4.17 14.40 -3.39
C LYS A 34 -5.42 14.60 -2.54
N ALA A 35 -5.84 13.58 -1.80
CA ALA A 35 -7.00 13.66 -0.90
C ALA A 35 -6.76 14.66 0.24
N LYS A 36 -5.53 14.75 0.77
CA LYS A 36 -5.19 15.78 1.77
C LYS A 36 -5.31 17.22 1.25
N THR A 37 -5.19 17.43 -0.05
CA THR A 37 -5.33 18.73 -0.72
C THR A 37 -6.76 19.01 -1.21
N GLY A 38 -7.73 18.15 -0.91
CA GLY A 38 -9.14 18.34 -1.29
C GLY A 38 -9.47 18.06 -2.77
N LYS A 39 -8.47 17.68 -3.59
CA LYS A 39 -8.60 17.49 -5.04
C LYS A 39 -8.95 16.06 -5.47
N PHE A 40 -9.45 15.23 -4.55
CA PHE A 40 -9.67 13.81 -4.85
C PHE A 40 -10.85 13.22 -4.08
N ASP A 41 -11.61 12.36 -4.76
CA ASP A 41 -12.76 11.66 -4.19
C ASP A 41 -12.30 10.68 -3.09
N ALA A 42 -12.84 10.91 -1.89
CA ALA A 42 -12.56 10.09 -0.72
C ALA A 42 -13.07 8.64 -0.89
N GLY A 43 -14.13 8.42 -1.67
CA GLY A 43 -14.69 7.09 -1.93
C GLY A 43 -13.71 6.20 -2.71
N VAL A 44 -13.13 6.75 -3.79
CA VAL A 44 -12.12 6.04 -4.60
C VAL A 44 -10.86 5.71 -3.78
N LEU A 45 -10.42 6.62 -2.90
CA LEU A 45 -9.28 6.37 -2.02
C LEU A 45 -9.59 5.28 -0.99
N ALA A 46 -10.79 5.26 -0.41
CA ALA A 46 -11.20 4.22 0.54
C ALA A 46 -11.19 2.84 -0.11
N ALA A 47 -11.76 2.70 -1.31
CA ALA A 47 -11.74 1.45 -2.07
C ALA A 47 -10.32 0.98 -2.41
N ALA A 48 -9.44 1.91 -2.81
CA ALA A 48 -8.03 1.60 -3.09
C ALA A 48 -7.28 1.11 -1.84
N LEU A 49 -7.54 1.70 -0.68
CA LEU A 49 -6.97 1.26 0.60
C LEU A 49 -7.44 -0.15 0.99
N ASP A 50 -8.72 -0.45 0.78
CA ASP A 50 -9.28 -1.77 1.10
C ASP A 50 -8.74 -2.85 0.15
N LYS A 51 -8.59 -2.54 -1.14
CA LYS A 51 -7.95 -3.46 -2.10
C LYS A 51 -6.49 -3.73 -1.73
N ALA A 52 -5.76 -2.71 -1.31
CA ALA A 52 -4.37 -2.88 -0.88
C ALA A 52 -4.23 -3.70 0.41
N ALA A 53 -5.21 -3.64 1.30
CA ALA A 53 -5.29 -4.50 2.47
C ALA A 53 -5.61 -5.95 2.09
N LYS A 54 -6.58 -6.15 1.17
CA LYS A 54 -6.97 -7.48 0.67
C LYS A 54 -5.80 -8.22 0.00
N VAL A 55 -5.00 -7.51 -0.80
CA VAL A 55 -3.81 -8.08 -1.48
C VAL A 55 -2.61 -8.23 -0.53
N GLY A 56 -2.69 -7.70 0.71
CA GLY A 56 -1.64 -7.83 1.72
C GLY A 56 -0.46 -6.85 1.53
N VAL A 57 -0.63 -5.80 0.73
CA VAL A 57 0.40 -4.75 0.57
C VAL A 57 0.48 -3.87 1.82
N ILE A 58 -0.67 -3.60 2.45
CA ILE A 58 -0.77 -2.90 3.72
C ILE A 58 -1.55 -3.74 4.72
N HIS A 59 -1.23 -3.61 6.00
CA HIS A 59 -1.99 -4.28 7.05
C HIS A 59 -3.41 -3.67 7.18
N ARG A 60 -4.41 -4.49 7.56
CA ARG A 60 -5.80 -4.07 7.79
C ARG A 60 -5.92 -2.84 8.71
N ASN A 61 -5.14 -2.82 9.79
CA ASN A 61 -5.13 -1.69 10.75
C ASN A 61 -4.57 -0.40 10.12
N LYS A 62 -3.62 -0.52 9.18
CA LYS A 62 -3.08 0.64 8.48
C LYS A 62 -4.13 1.22 7.52
N ALA A 63 -4.86 0.37 6.81
CA ALA A 63 -5.97 0.80 5.96
C ALA A 63 -7.07 1.49 6.79
N ALA A 64 -7.52 0.85 7.88
CA ALA A 64 -8.52 1.41 8.78
C ALA A 64 -8.10 2.77 9.35
N ARG A 65 -6.84 2.90 9.82
CA ARG A 65 -6.31 4.17 10.32
C ARG A 65 -6.27 5.26 9.25
N LEU A 66 -5.94 4.92 8.00
CA LEU A 66 -5.93 5.88 6.89
C LEU A 66 -7.35 6.31 6.51
N LYS A 67 -8.32 5.39 6.49
CA LYS A 67 -9.74 5.70 6.27
C LYS A 67 -10.29 6.61 7.37
N SER A 68 -10.05 6.29 8.64
CA SER A 68 -10.47 7.10 9.78
C SER A 68 -9.88 8.52 9.72
N ARG A 69 -8.59 8.66 9.41
CA ARG A 69 -7.94 9.97 9.25
C ARG A 69 -8.48 10.77 8.08
N LEU A 70 -8.86 10.11 6.99
CA LEU A 70 -9.47 10.76 5.84
C LEU A 70 -10.84 11.34 6.19
N MET A 71 -11.66 10.58 6.92
CA MET A 71 -13.00 11.03 7.34
C MET A 71 -12.94 12.12 8.40
N LYS A 72 -11.99 12.07 9.35
CA LYS A 72 -11.86 13.09 10.40
C LYS A 72 -11.34 14.44 9.89
N LYS A 73 -10.63 14.45 8.77
CA LYS A 73 -10.08 15.68 8.16
C LYS A 73 -11.04 16.29 7.13
N ARG A 74 -12.10 15.57 6.79
CA ARG A 74 -13.18 16.06 5.94
C ARG A 74 -14.18 16.80 6.82
#